data_AF-A0A2N5N1T1-F1
#
_entry.id   AF-A0A2N5N1T1-F1
#
_cell.length_a   1.000
_cell.length_b   1.000
_cell.length_c   1.000
_cell.angle_alpha   90.00
_cell.angle_beta   90.00
_cell.angle_gamma   90.00
#
_symmetry.space_group_name_H-M   'P 1'
#
loop_
_entity.id
_entity.type
_entity.pdbx_description
1 polymer ?
#
loop_
_entity_poly.entity_id
_entity_poly.type
_entity_poly.pdbx_seq_one_letter_code
_entity_poly.pdbx_strand_id
1 'polypeptide(L)' 'MICRKCAGAFRSARDKADNRLEPAFEQGETLQRIGFAHADCWFKWFDLAVFGGVKP' A
#
# COMPACT_ATOMS: atom_id res chain seq x y z
N MET A 1 -10.96 16.46 -13.56
CA MET A 1 -10.28 17.77 -13.63
C MET A 1 -9.72 18.06 -12.23
N ILE A 2 -8.40 18.01 -12.03
CA ILE A 2 -7.78 18.26 -10.70
C ILE A 2 -7.48 19.76 -10.60
N CYS A 3 -7.99 20.42 -9.55
CA CYS A 3 -7.77 21.85 -9.31
C CYS A 3 -6.26 22.16 -9.19
N ARG A 4 -5.79 23.24 -9.84
CA ARG A 4 -4.37 23.65 -9.86
C ARG A 4 -3.75 23.80 -8.46
N LYS A 5 -4.53 24.24 -7.47
CA LYS A 5 -4.07 24.33 -6.06
C LYS A 5 -3.74 22.96 -5.47
N CYS A 6 -4.59 21.95 -5.71
CA CYS A 6 -4.36 20.58 -5.25
C CYS A 6 -3.14 19.95 -5.92
N ALA A 7 -2.94 20.22 -7.22
CA ALA A 7 -1.76 19.74 -7.94
C ALA A 7 -0.45 20.37 -7.41
N GLY A 8 -0.48 21.66 -7.03
CA GLY A 8 0.64 22.34 -6.38
C GLY A 8 0.96 21.72 -5.02
N ALA A 9 -0.06 21.57 -4.17
CA ALA A 9 0.07 20.95 -2.85
C ALA A 9 0.61 19.51 -2.91
N PHE A 10 0.08 18.68 -3.83
CA PHE A 10 0.59 17.32 -4.05
C PHE A 10 2.06 17.34 -4.49
N ARG A 11 2.48 18.29 -5.33
CA ARG A 11 3.87 18.38 -5.80
C ARG A 11 4.84 18.89 -4.75
N SER A 12 4.40 19.72 -3.80
CA SER A 12 5.25 20.26 -2.73
C SER A 12 5.16 19.47 -1.41
N ALA A 13 4.32 18.45 -1.34
CA ALA A 13 4.08 17.67 -0.14
C ALA A 13 5.38 17.01 0.37
N ARG A 14 5.76 17.30 1.62
CA ARG A 14 6.98 16.76 2.28
C ARG A 14 6.82 15.29 2.65
N ASP A 15 5.58 14.83 2.82
CA ASP A 15 5.12 13.49 3.14
C ASP A 15 5.09 12.53 1.94
N LYS A 16 5.56 12.96 0.76
CA LYS A 16 5.68 12.06 -0.40
C LYS A 16 6.57 10.85 -0.15
N ALA A 17 7.53 10.97 0.76
CA ALA A 17 8.38 9.85 1.15
C ALA A 17 7.54 8.76 1.84
N ASP A 18 6.55 9.16 2.63
CA ASP A 18 5.65 8.27 3.36
C ASP A 18 4.62 7.59 2.44
N ASN A 19 4.37 8.14 1.25
CA ASN A 19 3.53 7.51 0.23
C ASN A 19 4.22 6.34 -0.50
N ARG A 20 5.47 6.02 -0.17
CA ARG A 20 6.15 4.85 -0.71
C ARG A 20 5.67 3.62 0.05
N LEU A 21 5.03 2.72 -0.68
CA LEU A 21 4.62 1.43 -0.13
C LEU A 21 5.84 0.59 0.22
N GLU A 22 5.76 -0.09 1.36
CA GLU A 22 6.76 -1.08 1.79
C GLU A 22 6.82 -2.28 0.83
N PRO A 23 7.89 -3.08 0.83
CA PRO A 23 7.93 -4.33 0.08
C PRO A 23 6.72 -5.23 0.36
N ALA A 24 6.22 -5.92 -0.67
CA ALA A 24 5.01 -6.73 -0.55
C ALA A 24 5.08 -7.79 0.57
N PHE A 25 6.26 -8.35 0.83
CA PHE A 25 6.48 -9.28 1.92
C PHE A 25 6.22 -8.65 3.30
N GLU A 26 6.72 -7.45 3.54
CA GLU A 26 6.54 -6.73 4.80
C GLU A 26 5.08 -6.31 5.02
N GLN A 27 4.39 -5.96 3.94
CA GLN A 27 2.95 -5.74 3.97
C GLN A 27 2.18 -7.03 4.32
N GLY A 28 2.59 -8.17 3.76
CA GLY A 28 2.03 -9.48 4.10
C GLY A 28 2.19 -9.83 5.58
N GLU A 29 3.41 -9.68 6.13
CA GLU A 29 3.65 -9.85 7.57
C GLU A 29 2.78 -8.90 8.41
N THR A 30 2.59 -7.67 7.95
CA THR A 30 1.73 -6.69 8.63
C THR A 30 0.28 -7.17 8.68
N LEU A 31 -0.25 -7.71 7.57
CA LEU A 31 -1.59 -8.29 7.52
C LEU A 31 -1.75 -9.47 8.49
N GLN A 32 -0.72 -10.32 8.63
CA GLN A 32 -0.72 -11.40 9.61
C GLN A 32 -0.71 -10.87 11.05
N ARG A 33 0.12 -9.86 11.35
CA ARG A 33 0.22 -9.23 12.68
C ARG A 33 -1.09 -8.58 13.14
N ILE A 34 -1.90 -8.05 12.22
CA ILE A 34 -3.21 -7.47 12.56
C ILE A 34 -4.35 -8.51 12.62
N GLY A 35 -4.04 -9.80 12.45
CA GLY A 35 -4.98 -10.90 12.70
C GLY A 35 -5.62 -11.53 11.47
N PHE A 36 -5.15 -11.25 10.25
CA PHE A 36 -5.56 -12.03 9.08
C PHE A 36 -4.77 -13.35 9.02
N ALA A 37 -5.49 -14.47 9.04
CA ALA A 37 -4.92 -15.80 8.84
C ALA A 37 -4.62 -16.02 7.35
N HIS A 38 -3.53 -16.75 7.08
CA HIS A 38 -3.09 -17.09 5.72
C HIS A 38 -2.92 -15.87 4.80
N ALA A 39 -2.57 -14.71 5.38
CA ALA A 39 -2.39 -13.49 4.60
C ALA A 39 -1.10 -13.55 3.78
N ASP A 40 -1.23 -13.54 2.45
CA ASP A 40 -0.11 -13.60 1.50
C ASP A 40 -0.44 -12.85 0.19
N CYS A 41 0.57 -12.59 -0.63
CA CYS A 41 0.45 -11.98 -1.95
C CYS A 41 0.00 -13.02 -2.98
N TRP A 42 -1.27 -12.97 -3.37
CA TRP A 42 -1.84 -13.88 -4.36
C TRP A 42 -1.42 -13.55 -5.80
N PHE A 43 -1.26 -12.26 -6.10
CA PHE A 43 -0.85 -11.78 -7.43
C PHE A 43 0.00 -10.51 -7.32
N LYS A 44 1.04 -10.42 -8.15
CA LYS A 44 1.89 -9.23 -8.25
C LYS A 44 2.20 -8.91 -9.71
N TRP A 45 2.07 -7.64 -10.09
CA TRP A 45 2.43 -7.10 -11.39
C TRP A 45 3.08 -5.73 -11.23
N PHE A 46 4.41 -5.66 -11.42
CA PHE A 46 5.21 -4.48 -11.10
C PHE A 46 4.93 -3.96 -9.68
N ASP A 47 4.40 -2.74 -9.55
CA ASP A 47 4.09 -2.08 -8.27
C ASP A 47 2.69 -2.43 -7.74
N LEU A 48 1.88 -3.19 -8.48
CA LEU A 48 0.57 -3.64 -8.05
C LEU A 48 0.68 -5.02 -7.38
N ALA A 49 0.16 -5.15 -6.17
CA ALA A 49 0.04 -6.41 -5.46
C ALA A 49 -1.40 -6.60 -4.95
N VAL A 50 -1.91 -7.82 -5.10
CA VAL A 50 -3.20 -8.25 -4.53
C VAL A 50 -2.90 -9.23 -3.41
N PHE A 51 -3.28 -8.87 -2.19
CA PHE A 51 -3.18 -9.73 -1.02
C PHE A 51 -4.50 -10.47 -0.78
N GLY A 52 -4.39 -11.73 -0.39
CA GLY A 52 -5.51 -12.54 0.06
C GLY A 52 -5.26 -13.01 1.49
N GLY A 53 -6.31 -13.11 2.29
CA GLY A 53 -6.26 -13.58 3.67
C GLY A 53 -7.66 -13.77 4.24
N VAL A 54 -7.79 -14.55 5.30
CA VAL A 54 -9.06 -14.83 5.97
C VAL A 54 -9.05 -14.21 7.35
N LYS A 55 -10.09 -13.47 7.71
CA LYS A 55 -10.28 -13.02 9.09
C LYS A 55 -11.16 -14.04 9.82
N PRO A 56 -10.66 -14.68 10.89
CA PRO A 56 -11.46 -15.59 11.71
C PRO A 56 -12.59 -14.86 12.45
#